data_AF-A0A519Y361-F1
#
_entry.id   AF-A0A519Y361-F1
#
_cell.length_a   1.000
_cell.length_b   1.000
_cell.length_c   1.000
_cell.angle_alpha   90.00
_cell.angle_beta   90.00
_cell.angle_gamma   90.00
#
_symmetry.space_group_name_H-M   'P 1'
#
loop_
_entity.id
_entity.type
_entity.pdbx_description
1 polymer ?
#
loop_
_entity_poly.entity_id
_entity_poly.type
_entity_poly.pdbx_seq_one_letter_code
_entity_poly.pdbx_strand_id
1 'polypeptide(L)'
;PLRLTAEYTALYARYYQSVDFDGNPSLADLLLEGSTHNIFDTSVLEVRDGERLIAAGVFDSGTDSLAGIVNFYDPDYRKHSLGKYLMLLKLEHARRHGLAYYYPGYLVHGYPKFDYKLWACLAATEVFNSRTHHWRPFNWDDVNRQAAALRTERQARDLAEEAE
;
A
#
# COMPACT_ATOMS: atom_id res chain seq x y z
N PRO A 1 4.02 17.78 9.54
CA PRO A 1 5.11 17.22 8.70
C PRO A 1 5.55 15.86 9.27
N LEU A 2 5.79 14.87 8.40
CA LEU A 2 6.29 13.55 8.79
C LEU A 2 7.58 13.68 9.61
N ARG A 3 7.62 13.05 10.79
CA ARG A 3 8.82 12.93 11.60
C ARG A 3 9.13 11.46 11.84
N LEU A 4 10.24 10.99 11.29
CA LEU A 4 10.72 9.63 11.56
C LEU A 4 11.35 9.57 12.95
N THR A 5 10.78 8.74 13.81
CA THR A 5 11.27 8.50 15.17
C THR A 5 12.14 7.24 15.20
N ALA A 6 12.96 7.12 16.25
CA ALA A 6 13.73 5.90 16.48
C ALA A 6 12.82 4.66 16.66
N GLU A 7 11.63 4.82 17.27
CA GLU A 7 10.65 3.74 17.42
C GLU A 7 10.13 3.24 16.07
N TYR A 8 9.80 4.15 15.14
CA TYR A 8 9.33 3.76 13.81
C TYR A 8 10.40 2.99 13.03
N THR A 9 11.63 3.50 13.02
CA THR A 9 12.75 2.84 12.32
C THR A 9 13.04 1.47 12.91
N ALA A 10 13.05 1.34 14.24
CA ALA A 10 13.30 0.06 14.91
C ALA A 10 12.17 -0.96 14.65
N LEU A 11 10.91 -0.53 14.72
CA LEU A 11 9.77 -1.41 14.46
C LEU A 11 9.73 -1.86 12.99
N TYR A 12 9.97 -0.94 12.05
CA TYR A 12 10.04 -1.26 10.63
C TYR A 12 11.15 -2.27 10.31
N ALA A 13 12.35 -2.07 10.86
CA ALA A 13 13.47 -2.99 10.64
C ALA A 13 13.15 -4.41 11.15
N ARG A 14 12.53 -4.53 12.34
CA ARG A 14 12.05 -5.83 12.86
C ARG A 14 10.98 -6.45 11.96
N TYR A 15 10.02 -5.67 11.51
CA TYR A 15 8.98 -6.12 10.60
C TYR A 15 9.57 -6.62 9.28
N TYR A 16 10.46 -5.84 8.67
CA TYR A 16 11.13 -6.14 7.40
C TYR A 16 11.88 -7.48 7.44
N GLN A 17 12.61 -7.76 8.54
CA GLN A 17 13.31 -9.04 8.73
C GLN A 17 12.37 -10.25 8.86
N SER A 18 11.10 -10.03 9.24
CA SER A 18 10.12 -11.10 9.46
C SER A 18 9.29 -11.45 8.23
N VAL A 19 9.30 -10.60 7.21
CA VAL A 19 8.49 -10.76 6.00
C VAL A 19 9.37 -11.10 4.81
N ASP A 20 8.92 -12.08 4.04
CA ASP A 20 9.48 -12.37 2.72
C ASP A 20 8.87 -11.37 1.72
N PHE A 21 9.45 -10.17 1.67
CA PHE A 21 9.04 -9.07 0.81
C PHE A 21 10.26 -8.38 0.19
N ASP A 22 10.20 -8.16 -1.11
CA ASP A 22 11.19 -7.40 -1.86
C ASP A 22 10.82 -5.92 -1.79
N GLY A 23 11.45 -5.20 -0.87
CA GLY A 23 11.12 -3.81 -0.57
C GLY A 23 12.33 -3.05 -0.04
N ASN A 24 12.11 -1.80 0.36
CA ASN A 24 13.21 -0.98 0.86
C ASN A 24 13.55 -1.37 2.33
N PRO A 25 14.80 -1.76 2.66
CA PRO A 25 15.16 -2.14 4.03
C PRO A 25 15.12 -0.97 5.03
N SER A 26 15.10 0.27 4.54
CA SER A 26 15.07 1.49 5.35
C SER A 26 13.71 2.18 5.22
N LEU A 27 13.11 2.52 6.37
CA LEU A 27 11.88 3.31 6.40
C LEU A 27 12.11 4.73 5.83
N ALA A 28 13.30 5.29 6.04
CA ALA A 28 13.64 6.60 5.51
C ALA A 28 13.74 6.57 3.98
N ASP A 29 14.41 5.55 3.44
CA ASP A 29 14.55 5.43 1.98
C ASP A 29 13.21 5.09 1.33
N LEU A 30 12.35 4.31 2.01
CA LEU A 30 10.99 4.03 1.56
C LEU A 30 10.12 5.31 1.45
N LEU A 31 10.25 6.23 2.40
CA LEU A 31 9.35 7.39 2.53
C LEU A 31 9.91 8.69 1.95
N LEU A 32 11.23 8.78 1.78
CA LEU A 32 11.91 10.01 1.39
C LEU A 32 12.80 9.84 0.16
N GLU A 33 13.18 8.62 -0.23
CA GLU A 33 14.04 8.35 -1.40
C GLU A 33 15.32 9.24 -1.44
N GLY A 34 15.97 9.42 -0.29
CA GLY A 34 17.17 10.27 -0.15
C GLY A 34 16.90 11.78 -0.01
N SER A 35 15.64 12.21 -0.06
CA SER A 35 15.22 13.57 0.29
C SER A 35 15.28 13.82 1.81
N THR A 36 15.45 15.08 2.20
CA THR A 36 15.35 15.52 3.60
C THR A 36 13.94 15.92 4.01
N HIS A 37 13.05 16.14 3.04
CA HIS A 37 11.65 16.50 3.28
C HIS A 37 10.70 15.63 2.47
N ASN A 38 9.53 15.35 3.05
CA ASN A 38 8.43 14.74 2.33
C ASN A 38 7.59 15.83 1.64
N ILE A 39 7.29 15.66 0.36
CA ILE A 39 6.48 16.59 -0.44
C ILE A 39 4.97 16.33 -0.32
N PHE A 40 4.59 15.17 0.25
CA PHE A 40 3.21 14.78 0.47
C PHE A 40 2.74 15.14 1.87
N ASP A 41 1.42 15.27 2.05
CA ASP A 41 0.80 15.41 3.36
C ASP A 41 0.74 14.05 4.08
N THR A 42 1.90 13.64 4.59
CA THR A 42 2.09 12.32 5.18
C THR A 42 1.85 12.31 6.67
N SER A 43 1.03 11.35 7.11
CA SER A 43 0.67 11.12 8.50
C SER A 43 0.86 9.65 8.89
N VAL A 44 0.91 9.38 10.20
CA VAL A 44 1.11 8.04 10.76
C VAL A 44 0.01 7.74 11.76
N LEU A 45 -0.61 6.57 11.63
CA LEU A 45 -1.48 5.99 12.66
C LEU A 45 -0.68 4.99 13.49
N GLU A 46 -0.68 5.19 14.80
CA GLU A 46 -0.01 4.29 15.75
C GLU A 46 -0.99 3.34 16.42
N VAL A 47 -0.50 2.14 16.71
CA VAL A 47 -1.16 1.20 17.64
C VAL A 47 -0.15 0.87 18.72
N ARG A 48 -0.56 1.06 19.98
CA ARG A 48 0.28 0.81 21.16
C ARG A 48 -0.34 -0.25 22.07
N ASP A 49 0.52 -1.06 22.69
CA ASP A 49 0.19 -1.89 23.85
C ASP A 49 0.83 -1.26 25.08
N GLY A 50 0.01 -0.56 25.88
CA GLY A 50 0.49 0.39 26.87
C GLY A 50 1.34 1.47 26.21
N GLU A 51 2.59 1.60 26.68
CA GLU A 51 3.57 2.56 26.10
C GLU A 51 4.31 1.99 24.89
N ARG A 52 4.24 0.68 24.61
CA ARG A 52 4.99 0.05 23.53
C ARG A 52 4.30 0.27 22.19
N LEU A 53 5.01 0.86 21.21
CA LEU A 53 4.56 0.88 19.82
C LEU A 53 4.59 -0.54 19.22
N ILE A 54 3.43 -1.05 18.80
CA ILE A 54 3.28 -2.40 18.24
C ILE A 54 2.88 -2.41 16.76
N ALA A 55 2.34 -1.31 16.23
CA ALA A 55 2.13 -1.14 14.80
C ALA A 55 2.10 0.34 14.41
N ALA A 56 2.50 0.61 13.17
CA ALA A 56 2.37 1.92 12.56
C ALA A 56 1.96 1.81 11.09
N GLY A 57 1.05 2.68 10.69
CA GLY A 57 0.54 2.78 9.32
C GLY A 57 0.74 4.18 8.76
N VAL A 58 1.58 4.29 7.74
CA VAL A 58 1.90 5.56 7.06
C VAL A 58 0.96 5.76 5.88
N PHE A 59 0.45 6.97 5.72
CA PHE A 59 -0.45 7.32 4.63
C PHE A 59 -0.26 8.77 4.20
N ASP A 60 -0.60 9.05 2.95
CA ASP A 60 -0.61 10.39 2.37
C ASP A 60 -2.06 10.84 2.14
N SER A 61 -2.36 12.08 2.51
CA SER A 61 -3.67 12.69 2.28
C SER A 61 -3.67 13.49 0.97
N GLY A 62 -4.67 13.22 0.14
CA GLY A 62 -5.02 14.04 -1.01
C GLY A 62 -6.25 14.91 -0.73
N THR A 63 -6.79 15.53 -1.78
CA THR A 63 -7.98 16.39 -1.67
C THR A 63 -9.24 15.63 -1.27
N ASP A 64 -9.44 14.44 -1.84
CA ASP A 64 -10.64 13.60 -1.67
C ASP A 64 -10.32 12.15 -1.30
N SER A 65 -9.04 11.86 -1.09
CA SER A 65 -8.52 10.50 -1.06
C SER A 65 -7.39 10.35 -0.05
N LEU A 66 -7.21 9.12 0.43
CA LEU A 66 -6.12 8.72 1.31
C LEU A 66 -5.33 7.60 0.64
N ALA A 67 -4.02 7.77 0.48
CA ALA A 67 -3.14 6.73 -0.06
C ALA A 67 -2.42 5.99 1.06
N GLY A 68 -2.63 4.68 1.18
CA GLY A 68 -1.90 3.85 2.13
C GLY A 68 -0.50 3.55 1.62
N ILE A 69 0.54 4.07 2.28
CA ILE A 69 1.93 3.90 1.86
C ILE A 69 2.53 2.61 2.39
N VAL A 70 2.58 2.45 3.72
CA VAL A 70 3.09 1.22 4.35
C VAL A 70 2.39 0.93 5.67
N ASN A 71 2.28 -0.36 6.00
CA ASN A 71 1.88 -0.85 7.31
C ASN A 71 2.98 -1.78 7.81
N PHE A 72 3.47 -1.55 9.02
CA PHE A 72 4.46 -2.40 9.67
C PHE A 72 4.09 -2.57 11.14
N TYR A 73 4.44 -3.73 11.70
CA TYR A 73 4.02 -4.11 13.04
C TYR A 73 5.01 -5.09 13.67
N ASP A 74 4.92 -5.24 14.98
CA ASP A 74 5.78 -6.14 15.74
C ASP A 74 5.41 -7.61 15.44
N PRO A 75 6.33 -8.43 14.90
CA PRO A 75 6.03 -9.81 14.51
C PRO A 75 5.45 -10.68 15.64
N ASP A 76 5.77 -10.35 16.90
CA ASP A 76 5.23 -11.04 18.08
C ASP A 76 3.68 -10.91 18.17
N TYR A 77 3.11 -9.89 17.52
CA TYR A 77 1.67 -9.61 17.48
C TYR A 77 0.99 -10.10 16.20
N ARG A 78 1.66 -10.92 15.37
CA ARG A 78 1.12 -11.41 14.10
C ARG A 78 -0.30 -12.00 14.21
N LYS A 79 -0.61 -12.68 15.31
CA LYS A 79 -1.95 -13.27 15.58
C LYS A 79 -3.09 -12.25 15.60
N HIS A 80 -2.79 -10.97 15.80
CA HIS A 80 -3.76 -9.87 15.87
C HIS A 80 -4.03 -9.21 14.51
N SER A 81 -3.37 -9.64 13.43
CA SER A 81 -3.58 -9.09 12.08
C SER A 81 -3.41 -7.56 12.00
N LEU A 82 -2.40 -7.01 12.70
CA LEU A 82 -2.21 -5.56 12.85
C LEU A 82 -2.08 -4.81 11.51
N GLY A 83 -1.56 -5.43 10.46
CA GLY A 83 -1.55 -4.85 9.11
C GLY A 83 -2.96 -4.56 8.55
N LYS A 84 -3.91 -5.47 8.76
CA LYS A 84 -5.33 -5.27 8.37
C LYS A 84 -6.03 -4.28 9.31
N TYR A 85 -5.70 -4.33 10.60
CA TYR A 85 -6.23 -3.37 11.57
C TYR A 85 -5.84 -1.93 11.21
N LEU A 86 -4.58 -1.68 10.84
CA LEU A 86 -4.13 -0.38 10.33
C LEU A 86 -4.87 0.07 9.06
N MET A 87 -5.24 -0.85 8.16
CA MET A 87 -6.09 -0.49 7.01
C MET A 87 -7.47 -0.01 7.46
N LEU A 88 -8.09 -0.69 8.43
CA LEU A 88 -9.38 -0.25 8.98
C LEU A 88 -9.26 1.11 9.68
N LEU A 89 -8.16 1.36 10.40
CA LEU A 89 -7.92 2.66 11.02
C LEU A 89 -7.76 3.77 9.96
N LYS A 90 -7.10 3.49 8.83
CA LYS A 90 -7.00 4.43 7.69
C LYS A 90 -8.37 4.69 7.04
N LEU A 91 -9.19 3.65 6.87
CA LEU A 91 -10.57 3.80 6.36
C LEU A 91 -11.43 4.64 7.31
N GLU A 92 -11.36 4.39 8.61
CA GLU A 92 -12.07 5.19 9.62
C GLU A 92 -11.54 6.64 9.66
N HIS A 93 -10.22 6.83 9.51
CA HIS A 93 -9.63 8.16 9.37
C HIS A 93 -10.17 8.89 8.14
N ALA A 94 -10.16 8.25 6.97
CA ALA A 94 -10.72 8.79 5.73
C ALA A 94 -12.18 9.20 5.91
N ARG A 95 -13.00 8.31 6.50
CA ARG A 95 -14.42 8.57 6.79
C ARG A 95 -14.62 9.78 7.70
N ARG A 96 -13.82 9.92 8.76
CA ARG A 96 -13.91 11.05 9.71
C ARG A 96 -13.53 12.39 9.08
N HIS A 97 -12.65 12.38 8.08
CA HIS A 97 -12.19 13.59 7.37
C HIS A 97 -12.97 13.84 6.07
N GLY A 98 -14.01 13.06 5.78
CA GLY A 98 -14.83 13.23 4.58
C GLY A 98 -14.12 12.86 3.28
N LEU A 99 -13.04 12.06 3.35
CA LEU A 99 -12.35 11.56 2.17
C LEU A 99 -13.18 10.41 1.56
N ALA A 100 -13.47 10.52 0.26
CA ALA A 100 -14.31 9.59 -0.47
C ALA A 100 -13.58 8.28 -0.81
N TYR A 101 -12.26 8.34 -1.00
CA TYR A 101 -11.49 7.21 -1.51
C TYR A 101 -10.35 6.81 -0.58
N TYR A 102 -10.11 5.50 -0.47
CA TYR A 102 -8.90 4.94 0.10
C TYR A 102 -8.17 4.14 -0.98
N TYR A 103 -6.94 4.53 -1.30
CA TYR A 103 -6.08 3.86 -2.26
C TYR A 103 -5.05 2.96 -1.53
N PRO A 104 -5.25 1.63 -1.49
CA PRO A 104 -4.31 0.69 -0.86
C PRO A 104 -3.13 0.28 -1.78
N GLY A 105 -2.97 0.95 -2.93
CA GLY A 105 -1.94 0.67 -3.92
C GLY A 105 -2.37 -0.33 -5.00
N TYR A 106 -1.46 -0.62 -5.93
CA TYR A 106 -1.69 -1.53 -7.05
C TYR A 106 -1.86 -2.99 -6.60
N LEU A 107 -2.45 -3.81 -7.47
CA LEU A 107 -2.55 -5.25 -7.33
C LEU A 107 -1.85 -5.95 -8.50
N VAL A 108 -1.34 -7.15 -8.27
CA VAL A 108 -0.65 -7.95 -9.30
C VAL A 108 -1.46 -9.23 -9.52
N HIS A 109 -1.85 -9.45 -10.77
CA HIS A 109 -2.50 -10.70 -11.18
C HIS A 109 -1.62 -11.90 -10.82
N GLY A 110 -2.22 -12.92 -10.18
CA GLY A 110 -1.50 -14.14 -9.81
C GLY A 110 -0.59 -13.98 -8.58
N TYR A 111 -0.73 -12.90 -7.82
CA TYR A 111 0.06 -12.66 -6.61
C TYR A 111 -0.82 -12.54 -5.35
N PRO A 112 -1.15 -13.67 -4.69
CA PRO A 112 -2.10 -13.70 -3.57
C PRO A 112 -1.68 -12.87 -2.35
N LYS A 113 -0.39 -12.53 -2.23
CA LYS A 113 0.12 -11.66 -1.17
C LYS A 113 -0.54 -10.27 -1.18
N PHE A 114 -1.20 -9.85 -2.27
CA PHE A 114 -1.94 -8.57 -2.35
C PHE A 114 -3.45 -8.69 -2.18
N ASP A 115 -4.00 -9.90 -2.04
CA ASP A 115 -5.45 -10.11 -1.92
C ASP A 115 -6.03 -9.47 -0.64
N TYR A 116 -5.21 -9.21 0.37
CA TYR A 116 -5.63 -8.50 1.57
C TYR A 116 -6.18 -7.09 1.27
N LYS A 117 -5.81 -6.48 0.14
CA LYS A 117 -6.31 -5.15 -0.27
C LYS A 117 -7.80 -5.17 -0.59
N LEU A 118 -8.33 -6.33 -0.97
CA LEU A 118 -9.74 -6.55 -1.30
C LEU A 118 -10.60 -6.90 -0.07
N TRP A 119 -9.96 -7.21 1.06
CA TRP A 119 -10.61 -7.80 2.23
C TRP A 119 -11.59 -6.85 2.93
N ALA A 120 -11.29 -5.55 2.99
CA ALA A 120 -12.06 -4.61 3.81
C ALA A 120 -13.50 -4.46 3.31
N CYS A 121 -13.69 -4.31 2.00
CA CYS A 121 -15.00 -4.27 1.36
C CYS A 121 -14.88 -4.52 -0.15
N LEU A 122 -15.00 -5.79 -0.58
CA LEU A 122 -14.90 -6.15 -1.99
C LEU A 122 -15.94 -5.41 -2.86
N ALA A 123 -17.17 -5.26 -2.36
CA ALA A 123 -18.27 -4.61 -3.08
C ALA A 123 -18.06 -3.11 -3.33
N ALA A 124 -17.21 -2.45 -2.52
CA ALA A 124 -16.84 -1.05 -2.69
C ALA A 124 -15.45 -0.87 -3.33
N THR A 125 -14.78 -1.97 -3.68
CA THR A 125 -13.45 -1.91 -4.26
C THR A 125 -13.54 -1.73 -5.77
N GLU A 126 -12.77 -0.80 -6.30
CA GLU A 126 -12.61 -0.58 -7.73
C GLU A 126 -11.17 -0.89 -8.17
N VAL A 127 -10.99 -1.23 -9.44
CA VAL A 127 -9.69 -1.39 -10.08
C VAL A 127 -9.56 -0.41 -11.25
N PHE A 128 -8.40 0.24 -11.34
CA PHE A 128 -8.10 1.15 -12.43
C PHE A 128 -7.72 0.38 -13.70
N ASN A 129 -8.54 0.54 -14.74
CA ASN A 129 -8.23 0.05 -16.06
C ASN A 129 -7.35 1.06 -16.80
N SER A 130 -6.05 0.76 -16.92
CA SER A 130 -5.05 1.62 -17.56
C SER A 130 -5.24 1.78 -19.07
N ARG A 131 -5.96 0.87 -19.73
CA ARG A 131 -6.23 0.97 -21.18
C ARG A 131 -7.41 1.89 -21.46
N THR A 132 -8.42 1.88 -20.59
CA THR A 132 -9.61 2.74 -20.74
C THR A 132 -9.55 4.00 -19.89
N HIS A 133 -8.55 4.14 -19.02
CA HIS A 133 -8.43 5.23 -18.04
C HIS A 133 -9.67 5.42 -17.14
N HIS A 134 -10.30 4.31 -16.74
CA HIS A 134 -11.49 4.32 -15.89
C HIS A 134 -11.34 3.36 -14.71
N TRP A 135 -11.85 3.78 -13.56
CA TRP A 135 -12.13 2.90 -12.43
C TRP A 135 -13.38 2.06 -12.73
N ARG A 136 -13.34 0.79 -12.34
CA ARG A 136 -14.48 -0.14 -12.47
C ARG A 136 -14.60 -0.97 -11.20
N PRO A 137 -15.81 -1.44 -10.84
CA PRO A 137 -15.99 -2.40 -9.77
C PRO A 137 -15.03 -3.58 -9.94
N PHE A 138 -14.40 -4.00 -8.85
CA PHE A 138 -13.39 -5.05 -8.89
C PHE A 138 -13.99 -6.37 -9.40
N ASN A 139 -13.33 -6.96 -10.40
CA ASN A 139 -13.62 -8.29 -10.91
C ASN A 139 -12.32 -8.96 -11.35
N TRP A 140 -12.09 -10.20 -10.93
CA TRP A 140 -10.90 -10.96 -11.33
C TRP A 140 -10.84 -11.19 -12.84
N ASP A 141 -11.97 -11.40 -13.53
CA ASP A 141 -11.94 -11.58 -14.98
C ASP A 141 -11.45 -10.32 -15.70
N ASP A 142 -11.85 -9.14 -15.21
CA ASP A 142 -11.41 -7.85 -15.74
C ASP A 142 -9.91 -7.64 -15.51
N VAL A 143 -9.43 -7.90 -14.30
CA VAL A 143 -8.01 -7.87 -13.93
C VAL A 143 -7.19 -8.82 -14.82
N ASN A 144 -7.67 -10.05 -15.00
CA ASN A 144 -6.99 -11.08 -15.79
C ASN A 144 -6.90 -10.69 -17.26
N ARG A 145 -7.99 -10.17 -17.84
CA ARG A 145 -8.00 -9.66 -19.23
C ARG A 145 -7.05 -8.48 -19.40
N GLN A 146 -7.05 -7.53 -18.45
CA GLN A 146 -6.14 -6.38 -18.50
C GLN A 146 -4.68 -6.82 -18.39
N ALA A 147 -4.36 -7.72 -17.47
CA ALA A 147 -3.01 -8.25 -17.31
C ALA A 147 -2.52 -9.00 -18.55
N ALA A 148 -3.39 -9.79 -19.20
CA ALA A 148 -3.06 -10.45 -20.46
C ALA A 148 -2.75 -9.45 -21.58
N ALA A 149 -3.61 -8.43 -21.75
CA ALA A 149 -3.40 -7.39 -22.77
C ALA A 149 -2.08 -6.63 -22.55
N LEU A 150 -1.79 -6.21 -21.31
CA LEU A 150 -0.56 -5.50 -20.97
C LEU A 150 0.70 -6.35 -21.21
N ARG A 151 0.63 -7.67 -20.95
CA ARG A 151 1.74 -8.59 -21.27
C ARG A 151 1.98 -8.71 -22.76
N THR A 152 0.94 -8.87 -23.56
CA THR A 152 1.05 -8.92 -25.02
C THR A 152 1.63 -7.62 -25.60
N GLU A 153 1.14 -6.47 -25.12
CA GLU A 153 1.66 -5.16 -25.53
C GLU A 153 3.14 -4.99 -25.13
N ARG A 154 3.56 -5.48 -23.96
CA ARG A 154 4.97 -5.46 -23.53
C ARG A 154 5.85 -6.32 -24.42
N GLN A 155 5.45 -7.56 -24.68
CA GLN A 155 6.18 -8.49 -25.55
C GLN A 155 6.35 -7.93 -26.96
N ALA A 156 5.30 -7.30 -27.52
CA ALA A 156 5.38 -6.68 -28.84
C ALA A 156 6.36 -5.50 -28.89
N ARG A 157 6.46 -4.71 -27.81
CA ARG A 157 7.46 -3.63 -27.69
C ARG A 157 8.87 -4.19 -27.57
N ASP A 158 9.09 -5.16 -26.68
CA ASP A 158 10.42 -5.75 -26.48
C ASP A 158 10.95 -6.36 -27.81
N LEU A 159 10.10 -7.05 -28.57
CA LEU A 159 10.44 -7.59 -29.90
C LEU A 159 10.75 -6.51 -30.95
N ALA A 160 10.11 -5.34 -30.86
CA ALA A 160 10.38 -4.23 -31.76
C ALA A 160 11.71 -3.54 -31.42
N GLU A 161 12.02 -3.40 -30.13
CA GLU A 161 13.29 -2.85 -29.62
C GLU A 161 14.48 -3.77 -29.95
N GLU A 162 14.30 -5.10 -29.98
CA GLU A 162 15.34 -6.06 -30.37
C GLU A 162 15.61 -6.10 -31.89
N ALA A 163 14.68 -5.60 -32.71
CA ALA A 163 14.78 -5.59 -34.16
C ALA A 163 15.42 -4.31 -34.73
N GLU A 164 15.66 -3.30 -33.90
CA GLU A 164 16.30 -2.00 -34.21
C GLU A 164 17.81 -2.03 -33.87
#